data_AF-A0A3E1DBH2-F1
#
_entry.id   AF-A0A3E1DBH2-F1
#
_cell.length_a   1.000
_cell.length_b   1.000
_cell.length_c   1.000
_cell.angle_alpha   90.00
_cell.angle_beta   90.00
_cell.angle_gamma   90.00
#
_symmetry.space_group_name_H-M   'P 1'
#
loop_
_entity.id
_entity.type
_entity.pdbx_description
1 polymer ?
#
loop_
_entity_poly.entity_id
_entity_poly.type
_entity_poly.pdbx_seq_one_letter_code
_entity_poly.pdbx_strand_id
1 'polypeptide(L)'
;MRKKKYPSDISREQIRPFLEGARKRTKPRTVDLYEVWSAVLYLLKSGCQWRMLLREFPKWRTVHSYFAKWSEQDEEGMSLLERALKN
;
A
#
# COMPACT_ATOMS: atom_id res chain seq x y z
N MET A 1 15.22 -3.25 -14.41
CA MET A 1 15.39 -1.85 -13.98
C MET A 1 15.51 -1.82 -12.46
N ARG A 2 16.60 -1.26 -11.90
CA ARG A 2 16.77 -1.08 -10.45
C ARG A 2 15.82 0.03 -10.00
N LYS A 3 14.83 -0.28 -9.15
CA LYS A 3 13.98 0.73 -8.52
C LYS A 3 14.80 1.54 -7.51
N LYS A 4 14.66 2.87 -7.53
CA LYS A 4 15.23 3.74 -6.50
C LYS A 4 14.52 3.43 -5.18
N LYS A 5 15.28 3.08 -4.14
CA LYS A 5 14.75 2.96 -2.77
C LYS A 5 14.51 4.37 -2.25
N TYR A 6 13.30 4.63 -1.79
CA TYR A 6 13.00 5.85 -1.05
C TYR A 6 13.36 5.65 0.43
N PRO A 7 13.77 6.69 1.16
CA PRO A 7 14.04 6.61 2.60
C PRO A 7 12.81 6.25 3.44
N SER A 8 11.60 6.30 2.85
CA SER A 8 10.35 5.83 3.44
C SER A 8 10.02 4.36 3.15
N ASP A 9 10.86 3.62 2.42
CA ASP A 9 10.59 2.22 2.08
C ASP A 9 10.88 1.30 3.29
N ILE A 10 9.81 0.89 3.98
CA ILE A 10 9.83 -0.29 4.86
C ILE A 10 10.23 -1.50 4.01
N SER A 11 11.07 -2.40 4.53
CA SER A 11 11.56 -3.53 3.73
C SER A 11 10.40 -4.43 3.27
N ARG A 12 10.48 -4.91 2.03
CA ARG A 12 9.46 -5.77 1.41
C ARG A 12 9.11 -6.98 2.27
N GLU A 13 10.10 -7.51 2.98
CA GLU A 13 9.99 -8.71 3.80
C GLU A 13 9.17 -8.46 5.07
N GLN A 14 9.30 -7.29 5.69
CA GLN A 14 8.56 -6.94 6.91
C GLN A 14 7.08 -6.72 6.63
N ILE A 15 6.73 -6.09 5.50
CA ILE A 15 5.35 -5.68 5.22
C ILE A 15 4.52 -6.76 4.53
N ARG A 16 5.16 -7.68 3.79
CA ARG A 16 4.51 -8.75 3.03
C ARG A 16 3.42 -9.54 3.80
N PRO A 17 3.65 -10.01 5.05
CA PRO A 17 2.63 -10.78 5.78
C PRO A 17 1.35 -9.99 6.02
N PHE A 18 1.44 -8.69 6.32
CA PHE A 18 0.29 -7.82 6.53
C PHE A 18 -0.52 -7.62 5.24
N LEU A 19 0.17 -7.44 4.11
CA LEU A 19 -0.49 -7.19 2.82
C LEU A 19 -1.16 -8.44 2.24
N GLU A 20 -0.57 -9.62 2.45
CA GLU A 20 -1.11 -10.88 1.95
C GLU A 20 -2.38 -11.30 2.71
N GLY A 21 -2.48 -10.99 4.00
CA GLY A 21 -3.65 -11.27 4.86
C GLY A 21 -4.91 -10.44 4.55
N ALA A 22 -4.76 -9.32 3.85
CA ALA A 22 -5.83 -8.32 3.67
C ALA A 22 -7.06 -8.76 2.85
N ARG A 23 -7.05 -9.91 2.16
CA ARG A 23 -8.18 -10.28 1.29
C ARG A 23 -8.36 -11.78 1.09
N LYS A 24 -9.59 -12.27 1.29
CA LYS A 24 -10.06 -13.60 0.83
C LYS A 24 -9.99 -13.69 -0.71
N ARG A 25 -9.35 -14.74 -1.21
CA ARG A 25 -8.79 -14.80 -2.57
C ARG A 25 -9.84 -15.28 -3.59
N THR A 26 -10.45 -14.34 -4.33
CA THR A 26 -11.43 -14.68 -5.39
C THR A 26 -10.90 -14.52 -6.82
N LYS A 27 -9.88 -13.68 -7.04
CA LYS A 27 -9.22 -13.50 -8.35
C LYS A 27 -7.69 -13.43 -8.16
N PRO A 28 -6.88 -14.03 -9.04
CA PRO A 28 -5.43 -13.86 -9.00
C PRO A 28 -5.03 -12.38 -9.08
N ARG A 29 -4.08 -11.99 -8.22
CA ARG A 29 -3.57 -10.61 -8.15
C ARG A 29 -2.61 -10.38 -9.32
N THR A 30 -2.80 -9.30 -10.06
CA THR A 30 -1.93 -8.89 -11.17
C THR A 30 -0.99 -7.73 -10.80
N VAL A 31 -1.12 -7.20 -9.59
CA VAL A 31 -0.42 -6.00 -9.12
C VAL A 31 0.46 -6.39 -7.93
N ASP A 32 1.69 -5.89 -7.90
CA ASP A 32 2.60 -6.07 -6.75
C ASP A 32 2.10 -5.23 -5.57
N LEU A 33 1.79 -5.90 -4.46
CA LEU A 33 1.29 -5.26 -3.23
C LEU A 33 2.33 -4.31 -2.63
N TYR A 34 3.62 -4.64 -2.77
CA TYR A 34 4.69 -3.80 -2.25
C TYR A 34 4.72 -2.45 -2.97
N GLU A 35 4.53 -2.44 -4.29
CA GLU A 35 4.49 -1.20 -5.05
C GLU A 35 3.30 -0.32 -4.69
N VAL A 36 2.16 -0.96 -4.42
CA VAL A 36 0.97 -0.26 -3.93
C VAL A 36 1.20 0.30 -2.53
N TRP A 37 1.84 -0.45 -1.64
CA TRP A 37 2.22 0.00 -0.30
C TRP A 37 3.19 1.19 -0.34
N SER A 38 4.29 1.09 -1.09
CA SER A 38 5.22 2.21 -1.28
C SER A 38 4.53 3.44 -1.89
N ALA A 39 3.57 3.26 -2.81
CA ALA A 39 2.79 4.36 -3.37
C ALA A 39 1.89 5.03 -2.31
N VAL A 40 1.26 4.25 -1.43
CA VAL A 40 0.46 4.76 -0.30
C VAL A 40 1.36 5.53 0.68
N LEU A 41 2.51 4.96 1.07
CA LEU A 41 3.47 5.64 1.94
C LEU A 41 3.98 6.94 1.35
N TYR A 42 4.30 6.94 0.05
CA TYR A 42 4.71 8.14 -0.66
C TYR A 42 3.61 9.22 -0.60
N LEU A 43 2.35 8.85 -0.82
CA LEU A 43 1.22 9.77 -0.73
C LEU A 43 1.05 10.34 0.68
N LEU A 44 1.08 9.48 1.71
CA LEU A 44 0.95 9.88 3.11
C LEU A 44 2.11 10.79 3.56
N LYS A 45 3.33 10.52 3.11
CA LYS A 45 4.51 11.30 3.47
C LYS A 45 4.59 12.65 2.74
N SER A 46 4.21 12.68 1.47
CA SER A 46 4.29 13.89 0.63
C SER A 46 3.05 14.77 0.72
N GLY A 47 1.89 14.22 1.09
CA GLY A 47 0.60 14.90 1.04
C GLY A 47 0.15 15.28 -0.38
N CYS A 48 0.75 14.70 -1.43
CA CYS A 48 0.42 15.06 -2.80
C CYS A 48 -0.97 14.54 -3.21
N GLN A 49 -1.56 15.15 -4.25
CA GLN A 49 -2.85 14.70 -4.77
C GLN A 49 -2.73 13.33 -5.43
N TRP A 50 -3.77 12.49 -5.35
CA TRP A 50 -3.80 11.15 -5.96
C TRP A 50 -3.41 11.14 -7.45
N ARG A 51 -3.77 12.19 -8.21
CA ARG A 51 -3.47 12.30 -9.65
C ARG A 51 -2.00 12.67 -9.94
N MET A 52 -1.28 13.15 -8.93
CA MET A 52 0.14 13.53 -9.00
C MET A 52 1.08 12.37 -8.64
N LEU A 53 0.54 11.17 -8.41
CA LEU A 53 1.34 9.99 -8.14
C LEU A 53 2.32 9.72 -9.29
N LEU A 54 3.58 9.41 -8.95
CA LEU A 54 4.63 9.14 -9.93
C LEU A 54 4.24 7.99 -10.86
N ARG A 55 4.64 8.10 -12.14
CA ARG A 55 4.38 7.07 -13.17
C ARG A 55 5.07 5.73 -12.89
N GLU A 56 6.02 5.72 -11.96
CA GLU A 56 6.76 4.55 -11.49
C GLU A 56 5.88 3.61 -10.65
N PHE A 57 4.80 4.14 -10.08
CA PHE A 57 3.85 3.40 -9.27
C PHE A 57 2.68 2.85 -10.11
N PRO A 58 1.97 1.84 -9.59
CA PRO A 58 0.71 1.40 -10.18
C PRO A 58 -0.27 2.57 -10.36
N LYS A 59 -1.18 2.44 -11.33
CA LYS A 59 -2.19 3.48 -11.61
C LYS A 59 -2.87 3.94 -10.30
N TRP A 60 -3.00 5.25 -10.11
CA TRP A 60 -3.54 5.82 -8.88
C TRP A 60 -4.90 5.24 -8.46
N ARG A 61 -5.76 4.86 -9.42
CA ARG A 61 -7.06 4.19 -9.15
C ARG A 61 -6.89 2.85 -8.44
N THR A 62 -5.88 2.09 -8.85
CA THR A 62 -5.52 0.83 -8.20
C THR A 62 -5.04 1.13 -6.79
N VAL A 63 -4.10 2.05 -6.63
CA VAL A 63 -3.56 2.42 -5.31
C VAL A 63 -4.66 2.90 -4.37
N HIS A 64 -5.55 3.77 -4.84
CA HIS A 64 -6.71 4.24 -4.09
C HIS A 64 -7.66 3.10 -3.68
N SER A 65 -7.94 2.13 -4.57
CA SER A 65 -8.79 0.99 -4.21
C SER A 65 -8.18 0.14 -3.09
N TYR A 66 -6.85 -0.02 -3.09
CA TYR A 66 -6.16 -0.73 -2.02
C TYR A 66 -6.11 0.08 -0.74
N PHE A 67 -5.83 1.38 -0.82
CA PHE A 67 -5.89 2.30 0.31
C PHE A 67 -7.26 2.24 1.00
N ALA A 68 -8.36 2.36 0.25
CA ALA A 68 -9.70 2.28 0.80
C ALA A 68 -9.97 0.96 1.55
N LYS A 69 -9.52 -0.17 0.98
CA LYS A 69 -9.67 -1.49 1.61
C LYS A 69 -8.80 -1.66 2.85
N TRP A 70 -7.59 -1.13 2.83
CA TRP A 70 -6.66 -1.23 3.96
C TRP A 70 -6.99 -0.24 5.08
N SER A 71 -7.72 0.83 4.75
CA SER A 71 -8.24 1.82 5.68
C SER A 71 -9.60 1.42 6.27
N GLU A 72 -10.22 0.35 5.76
CA GLU A 72 -11.44 -0.19 6.34
C GLU A 72 -11.10 -0.71 7.74
N GLN A 73 -11.87 -0.27 8.74
CA GLN A 73 -11.70 -0.67 10.12
C GLN A 73 -12.29 -2.06 10.31
N ASP A 74 -11.59 -2.89 11.07
CA ASP A 74 -12.16 -4.14 11.55
C ASP A 74 -13.10 -3.92 12.75
N GLU A 75 -13.70 -5.01 13.24
CA GLU A 75 -14.59 -4.99 14.41
C GLU A 75 -13.92 -4.44 15.68
N GLU A 76 -12.58 -4.39 15.70
CA GLU A 76 -11.74 -3.88 16.78
C GLU A 76 -11.39 -2.39 16.59
N GLY A 77 -11.93 -1.75 15.55
CA GLY A 77 -11.74 -0.33 15.26
C GLY A 77 -10.35 0.02 14.71
N MET A 78 -9.54 -0.97 14.33
CA MET A 78 -8.22 -0.75 13.77
C MET A 78 -8.20 -1.08 12.28
N SER A 79 -7.54 -0.23 11.50
CA SER A 79 -7.30 -0.51 10.09
C SER A 79 -6.01 -1.32 9.89
N LEU A 80 -5.95 -2.08 8.79
CA LEU A 80 -4.73 -2.77 8.38
C LEU A 80 -3.57 -1.78 8.18
N LEU A 81 -3.86 -0.58 7.66
CA LEU A 81 -2.89 0.50 7.51
C LEU A 81 -2.30 0.90 8.86
N GLU A 82 -3.13 1.11 9.87
CA GLU A 82 -2.65 1.52 11.20
C GLU A 82 -1.80 0.43 11.85
N ARG A 83 -2.20 -0.85 11.72
CA ARG A 83 -1.40 -1.99 12.22
C ARG A 83 -0.03 -2.06 11.54
N ALA A 84 0.01 -1.78 10.25
CA ALA A 84 1.25 -1.79 9.47
C ALA A 84 2.15 -0.56 9.74
N LEU A 85 1.56 0.60 10.07
CA LEU A 85 2.29 1.84 10.36
C LEU A 85 2.77 1.96 11.81
N LYS A 86 2.17 1.22 12.75
CA LYS A 86 2.55 1.22 14.17
C LYS A 86 3.70 0.26 14.51
N ASN A 87 4.22 -0.49 13.55
CA ASN A 87 5.39 -1.38 13.71
C ASN A 87 6.71 -0.67 13.42
#